data_AF-A0A820TZ49-F1
#
_entry.id   AF-A0A820TZ49-F1
#
_cell.length_a   1.000
_cell.length_b   1.000
_cell.length_c   1.000
_cell.angle_alpha   90.00
_cell.angle_beta   90.00
_cell.angle_gamma   90.00
#
_symmetry.space_group_name_H-M   'P 1'
#
loop_
_entity.id
_entity.type
_entity.pdbx_description
1 polymer ?
#
loop_
_entity_poly.entity_id
_entity_poly.type
_entity_poly.pdbx_seq_one_letter_code
_entity_poly.pdbx_strand_id
1 'polypeptide(L)'
;MDTESIYVIPHSSKPVNEYFNPKLLLGLYPTLFCYGYGSPEDKSRPVEIKLREHIRYLLSYSDRRFETNHSFIFVVFNLLQRRDACFHAQLIATKPYFQASAQEIQSLNSNDIEMALNKSAKTTCSSTSNVSLNKLLNHIKTIGGRVMGSAYSRTALRTRIHALIYNQGLPSIFLTLNPADIHSPVALYFAGAKLDLDNIQIEQLMTTYKRAEIIASHPVAIAKFFHLLITNILDTMIVGGVLGPIKAYFGTVENQGRGSLHLHLLIWLDHDFKPSDLKEKIQNGDFREKLKAYLEDIIKEDLDEFKGKRTFENSDILGVYVTPSRLSRDDIYSALKTIDLSGLEQDTCNFGNIRSTPMKQQSSSSISFATPSPKRYSETTLYAQPNYATNASRNESKIIPACLPTPNPSSPNFASRFRADIVQLVESNNIHKHSDTCYKYWNSNRGDKKTCRMRMPRKLVSNSTIDPATGNICMRRSDPWINNFNEYLIAACRSNMDIKFIWSGSDAKALVYYITDYVTKTNLSFHDTFSLVQKSITSLQNLRNQTNNESAIEKSRKLVLRCYNMLASQQELSGVQVASYLMNWDDHYTTHRFQGLFLIQTERFLQTQLNETRVQQKSEIAAQGEYINL
;
A
#
# COMPACT_ATOMS: atom_id res chain seq x y z
N MET A 1 -35.02 -7.34 -46.82
CA MET A 1 -34.79 -7.97 -45.51
C MET A 1 -33.32 -8.32 -45.48
N ASP A 2 -32.52 -7.46 -44.87
CA ASP A 2 -31.08 -7.66 -44.76
C ASP A 2 -30.81 -8.88 -43.89
N THR A 3 -30.05 -9.83 -44.45
CA THR A 3 -29.54 -10.99 -43.73
C THR A 3 -28.57 -10.48 -42.66
N GLU A 4 -28.98 -10.53 -41.38
CA GLU A 4 -28.07 -10.29 -40.26
C GLU A 4 -26.83 -11.18 -40.43
N SER A 5 -25.66 -10.54 -40.53
CA SER A 5 -24.39 -11.25 -40.62
C SER A 5 -24.08 -11.86 -39.25
N ILE A 6 -24.48 -13.13 -39.07
CA ILE A 6 -24.15 -13.90 -37.87
C ILE A 6 -22.67 -14.27 -37.93
N TYR A 7 -21.86 -13.66 -37.06
CA TYR A 7 -20.46 -14.05 -36.87
C TYR A 7 -20.38 -15.22 -35.90
N VAL A 8 -20.16 -16.43 -36.43
CA VAL A 8 -19.87 -17.61 -35.62
C VAL A 8 -18.43 -17.55 -35.13
N ILE A 9 -18.21 -17.49 -33.82
CA ILE A 9 -16.87 -17.55 -33.21
C ILE A 9 -16.57 -19.02 -32.88
N PRO A 10 -15.75 -19.74 -33.67
CA PRO A 10 -15.44 -21.13 -33.39
C PRO A 10 -14.60 -21.25 -32.11
N HIS A 11 -14.99 -22.16 -31.21
CA HIS A 11 -14.24 -22.46 -30.00
C HIS A 11 -13.66 -23.89 -30.04
N SER A 12 -12.47 -24.07 -29.49
CA SER A 12 -11.85 -25.39 -29.31
C SER A 12 -11.83 -25.77 -27.83
N SER A 13 -11.96 -27.07 -27.53
CA SER A 13 -11.69 -27.61 -26.19
C SER A 13 -10.19 -27.61 -25.84
N LYS A 14 -9.32 -27.36 -26.83
CA LYS A 14 -7.87 -27.24 -26.63
C LYS A 14 -7.49 -25.78 -26.36
N PRO A 15 -6.94 -25.46 -25.17
CA PRO A 15 -6.43 -24.13 -24.88
C PRO A 15 -5.34 -23.73 -25.88
N VAL A 16 -5.40 -22.48 -26.35
CA VAL A 16 -4.38 -21.91 -27.24
C VAL A 16 -3.19 -21.44 -26.40
N ASN A 17 -1.97 -21.69 -26.90
CA ASN A 17 -0.76 -21.17 -26.27
C ASN A 17 -0.68 -19.65 -26.44
N GLU A 18 -0.50 -18.94 -25.32
CA GLU A 18 -0.32 -17.48 -25.33
C GLU A 18 1.09 -17.03 -25.68
N TYR A 19 2.08 -17.90 -25.56
CA TYR A 19 3.46 -17.60 -25.92
C TYR A 19 3.63 -17.68 -27.43
N PHE A 20 4.40 -16.75 -28.00
CA PHE A 20 4.74 -16.72 -29.42
C PHE A 20 3.52 -16.70 -30.35
N ASN A 21 2.40 -16.17 -29.86
CA ASN A 21 1.14 -16.10 -30.61
C ASN A 21 0.72 -14.64 -30.83
N PRO A 22 1.30 -13.95 -31.82
CA PRO A 22 0.96 -12.56 -32.12
C PRO A 22 -0.49 -12.40 -32.59
N LYS A 23 -1.17 -13.49 -32.99
CA LYS A 23 -2.59 -13.43 -33.42
C LYS A 23 -3.57 -13.48 -32.26
N LEU A 24 -3.12 -13.78 -31.03
CA LEU A 24 -4.00 -13.96 -29.89
C LEU A 24 -4.82 -12.70 -29.57
N LEU A 25 -4.16 -11.57 -29.33
CA LEU A 25 -4.85 -10.34 -28.95
C LEU A 25 -5.68 -9.75 -30.10
N LEU A 26 -5.25 -9.95 -31.35
CA LEU A 26 -6.02 -9.58 -32.53
C LEU A 26 -7.36 -10.32 -32.58
N GLY A 27 -7.34 -11.64 -32.33
CA GLY A 27 -8.54 -12.47 -32.33
C GLY A 27 -9.43 -12.27 -31.10
N LEU A 28 -8.85 -11.97 -29.93
CA LEU A 28 -9.61 -11.69 -28.71
C LEU A 28 -10.29 -10.33 -28.72
N TYR A 29 -9.68 -9.34 -29.38
CA TYR A 29 -10.14 -7.94 -29.37
C TYR A 29 -10.26 -7.37 -30.80
N PRO A 30 -11.12 -7.96 -31.66
CA PRO A 30 -11.28 -7.47 -33.03
C PRO A 30 -11.78 -6.02 -33.09
N THR A 31 -12.51 -5.55 -32.08
CA THR A 31 -12.97 -4.15 -31.96
C THR A 31 -11.87 -3.17 -31.54
N LEU A 32 -10.76 -3.66 -30.97
CA LEU A 32 -9.59 -2.82 -30.63
C LEU A 32 -8.52 -2.90 -31.73
N PHE A 33 -8.46 -4.02 -32.45
CA PHE A 33 -7.56 -4.26 -33.56
C PHE A 33 -8.34 -4.47 -34.86
N CYS A 34 -9.13 -3.46 -35.27
CA CYS A 34 -10.13 -3.55 -36.35
C CYS A 34 -9.61 -4.06 -37.69
N TYR A 35 -8.31 -3.93 -37.95
CA TYR A 35 -7.68 -4.32 -39.20
C TYR A 35 -6.86 -5.62 -39.10
N GLY A 36 -6.86 -6.28 -37.94
CA GLY A 36 -6.10 -7.51 -37.73
C GLY A 36 -4.57 -7.32 -37.75
N TYR A 37 -4.07 -6.11 -37.48
CA TYR A 37 -2.64 -5.80 -37.36
C TYR A 37 -2.33 -5.02 -36.08
N GLY A 38 -1.04 -4.85 -35.77
CA GLY A 38 -0.59 -4.03 -34.64
C GLY A 38 -0.56 -4.76 -33.31
N SER A 39 -0.55 -6.10 -33.34
CA SER A 39 -0.46 -6.90 -32.12
C SER A 39 0.88 -6.75 -31.41
N PRO A 40 0.92 -6.93 -30.08
CA PRO A 40 2.16 -7.22 -29.37
C PRO A 40 2.93 -8.42 -29.93
N GLU A 41 4.25 -8.36 -29.82
CA GLU A 41 5.17 -9.44 -30.22
C GLU A 41 5.12 -9.82 -31.71
N ASP A 42 4.61 -8.93 -32.56
CA ASP A 42 4.66 -9.09 -34.02
C ASP A 42 6.10 -9.03 -34.54
N LYS A 43 6.59 -10.18 -35.00
CA LYS A 43 7.95 -10.36 -35.54
C LYS A 43 8.18 -9.71 -36.89
N SER A 44 7.12 -9.26 -37.58
CA SER A 44 7.27 -8.52 -38.84
C SER A 44 7.72 -7.08 -38.64
N ARG A 45 7.69 -6.57 -37.40
CA ARG A 45 8.06 -5.20 -37.07
C ARG A 45 9.58 -5.00 -37.25
N PRO A 46 10.03 -3.90 -37.89
CA PRO A 46 11.46 -3.61 -38.06
C PRO A 46 12.22 -3.43 -36.74
N VAL A 47 11.56 -2.87 -35.73
CA VAL A 47 12.11 -2.63 -34.39
C VAL A 47 11.34 -3.46 -33.39
N GLU A 48 12.04 -4.31 -32.63
CA GLU A 48 11.41 -5.10 -31.57
C GLU A 48 10.88 -4.17 -30.47
N ILE A 49 9.60 -4.36 -30.10
CA ILE A 49 9.00 -3.69 -28.93
C ILE A 49 8.63 -4.75 -27.91
N LYS A 50 9.19 -4.62 -26.71
CA LYS A 50 8.88 -5.50 -25.58
C LYS A 50 7.39 -5.45 -25.27
N LEU A 51 6.80 -6.60 -24.96
CA LEU A 51 5.36 -6.74 -24.66
C LEU A 51 4.84 -5.68 -23.68
N ARG A 52 5.55 -5.44 -22.56
CA ARG A 52 5.15 -4.44 -21.56
C ARG A 52 5.09 -3.02 -22.12
N GLU A 53 6.11 -2.62 -22.89
CA GLU A 53 6.14 -1.29 -23.51
C GLU A 53 5.03 -1.13 -24.55
N HIS A 54 4.77 -2.18 -25.33
CA HIS A 54 3.70 -2.12 -26.32
C HIS A 54 2.32 -2.04 -25.64
N ILE A 55 2.07 -2.77 -24.55
CA ILE A 55 0.82 -2.64 -23.78
C ILE A 55 0.65 -1.21 -23.27
N ARG A 56 1.70 -0.59 -22.70
CA ARG A 56 1.65 0.82 -22.26
C ARG A 56 1.31 1.76 -23.39
N TYR A 57 1.91 1.55 -24.55
CA TYR A 57 1.60 2.32 -25.76
C TYR A 57 0.12 2.19 -26.14
N LEU A 58 -0.44 0.97 -26.18
CA LEU A 58 -1.86 0.74 -26.47
C LEU A 58 -2.78 1.46 -25.47
N LEU A 59 -2.47 1.40 -24.17
CA LEU A 59 -3.22 2.11 -23.13
C LEU A 59 -3.08 3.64 -23.18
N SER A 60 -2.12 4.16 -23.94
CA SER A 60 -1.87 5.59 -24.10
C SER A 60 -2.48 6.17 -25.38
N TYR A 61 -3.31 5.40 -26.10
CA TYR A 61 -3.98 5.90 -27.31
C TYR A 61 -4.86 7.11 -27.01
N SER A 62 -4.85 8.09 -27.91
CA SER A 62 -5.62 9.34 -27.77
C SER A 62 -7.12 9.10 -27.72
N ASP A 63 -7.61 8.07 -28.43
CA ASP A 63 -9.02 7.66 -28.44
C ASP A 63 -9.42 6.80 -27.24
N ARG A 64 -8.45 6.41 -26.40
CA ARG A 64 -8.63 5.66 -25.15
C ARG A 64 -9.31 4.30 -25.27
N ARG A 65 -9.49 3.79 -26.50
CA ARG A 65 -10.28 2.56 -26.75
C ARG A 65 -9.80 1.34 -25.97
N PHE A 66 -8.50 1.27 -25.67
CA PHE A 66 -7.90 0.19 -24.92
C PHE A 66 -8.09 0.32 -23.40
N GLU A 67 -8.07 1.54 -22.84
CA GLU A 67 -8.32 1.74 -21.41
C GLU A 67 -9.81 1.57 -21.06
N THR A 68 -10.71 1.98 -21.96
CA THR A 68 -12.16 1.94 -21.75
C THR A 68 -12.77 0.57 -22.04
N ASN A 69 -12.02 -0.35 -22.66
CA ASN A 69 -12.48 -1.70 -22.85
C ASN A 69 -12.62 -2.44 -21.51
N HIS A 70 -13.79 -3.01 -21.27
CA HIS A 70 -14.17 -3.62 -19.99
C HIS A 70 -13.24 -4.76 -19.50
N SER A 71 -12.50 -5.43 -20.39
CA SER A 71 -11.67 -6.60 -20.04
C SER A 71 -10.21 -6.49 -20.45
N PHE A 72 -9.87 -5.65 -21.43
CA PHE A 72 -8.52 -5.61 -22.02
C PHE A 72 -7.42 -5.46 -20.97
N ILE A 73 -7.53 -4.47 -20.08
CA ILE A 73 -6.53 -4.22 -19.03
C ILE A 73 -6.34 -5.44 -18.11
N PHE A 74 -7.43 -6.13 -17.77
CA PHE A 74 -7.39 -7.28 -16.87
C PHE A 74 -6.79 -8.51 -17.57
N VAL A 75 -7.12 -8.72 -18.85
CA VAL A 75 -6.60 -9.84 -19.63
C VAL A 75 -5.10 -9.68 -19.87
N VAL A 76 -4.64 -8.50 -20.29
CA VAL A 76 -3.20 -8.26 -20.50
C VAL A 76 -2.42 -8.28 -19.19
N PHE A 77 -2.99 -7.77 -18.10
CA PHE A 77 -2.39 -7.86 -16.77
C PHE A 77 -2.25 -9.30 -16.30
N ASN A 78 -3.32 -10.10 -16.42
CA ASN A 78 -3.28 -11.50 -16.03
C ASN A 78 -2.32 -12.31 -16.92
N LEU A 79 -2.25 -12.00 -18.21
CA LEU A 79 -1.24 -12.57 -19.12
C LEU A 79 0.18 -12.28 -18.62
N LEU A 80 0.50 -11.02 -18.28
CA LEU A 80 1.82 -10.67 -17.75
C LEU A 80 2.13 -11.41 -16.44
N GLN A 81 1.16 -11.47 -15.51
CA GLN A 81 1.34 -12.19 -14.25
C GLN A 81 1.58 -13.70 -14.43
N ARG A 82 0.81 -14.35 -15.32
CA ARG A 82 1.00 -15.77 -15.65
C ARG A 82 2.37 -16.00 -16.27
N ARG A 83 2.81 -15.12 -17.19
CA ARG A 83 4.12 -15.23 -17.82
C ARG A 83 5.26 -15.09 -16.80
N ASP A 84 5.17 -14.11 -15.91
CA ASP A 84 6.14 -13.94 -14.82
C ASP A 84 6.17 -15.15 -13.89
N ALA A 85 5.00 -15.67 -13.48
CA ALA A 85 4.90 -16.83 -12.61
C ALA A 85 5.52 -18.08 -13.26
N CYS A 86 5.23 -18.33 -14.54
CA CYS A 86 5.80 -19.43 -15.31
C CYS A 86 7.33 -19.30 -15.44
N PHE A 87 7.82 -18.12 -15.80
CA PHE A 87 9.24 -17.84 -15.92
C PHE A 87 9.99 -18.04 -14.60
N HIS A 88 9.48 -17.48 -13.50
CA HIS A 88 10.10 -17.64 -12.19
C HIS A 88 9.98 -19.06 -11.62
N ALA A 89 8.89 -19.77 -11.90
CA ALA A 89 8.78 -21.20 -11.57
C ALA A 89 9.87 -22.01 -12.30
N GLN A 90 10.11 -21.71 -13.58
CA GLN A 90 11.19 -22.35 -14.34
C GLN A 90 12.56 -22.03 -13.74
N LEU A 91 12.85 -20.77 -13.44
CA LEU A 91 14.13 -20.36 -12.85
C LEU A 91 14.40 -20.97 -11.49
N ILE A 92 13.37 -21.10 -10.64
CA ILE A 92 13.52 -21.72 -9.31
C ILE A 92 13.74 -23.23 -9.45
N ALA A 93 13.09 -23.88 -10.43
CA ALA A 93 13.28 -25.31 -10.68
C ALA A 93 14.71 -25.69 -11.08
N THR A 94 15.49 -24.75 -11.64
CA THR A 94 16.92 -24.97 -11.94
C THR A 94 17.83 -24.83 -10.72
N LYS A 95 17.32 -24.37 -9.57
CA LYS A 95 18.15 -24.12 -8.39
C LYS A 95 18.38 -25.39 -7.55
N PRO A 96 19.59 -25.62 -7.03
CA PRO A 96 19.91 -26.82 -6.25
C PRO A 96 18.97 -27.04 -5.05
N TYR A 97 18.62 -25.96 -4.34
CA TYR A 97 17.72 -26.06 -3.18
C TYR A 97 16.29 -26.50 -3.56
N PHE A 98 15.82 -26.18 -4.78
CA PHE A 98 14.53 -26.66 -5.26
C PHE A 98 14.62 -28.13 -5.61
N GLN A 99 15.65 -28.53 -6.37
CA GLN A 99 15.90 -29.91 -6.77
C GLN A 99 16.01 -30.84 -5.56
N ALA A 100 16.72 -30.40 -4.51
CA ALA A 100 16.82 -31.13 -3.25
C ALA A 100 15.47 -31.34 -2.55
N SER A 101 14.53 -30.41 -2.69
CA SER A 101 13.18 -30.52 -2.11
C SER A 101 12.13 -31.16 -3.04
N ALA A 102 12.48 -31.46 -4.29
CA ALA A 102 11.51 -31.81 -5.32
C ALA A 102 10.76 -33.12 -5.02
N GLN A 103 11.45 -34.15 -4.52
CA GLN A 103 10.83 -35.42 -4.16
C GLN A 103 9.80 -35.25 -3.03
N GLU A 104 10.19 -34.52 -1.97
CA GLU A 104 9.32 -34.27 -0.81
C GLU A 104 8.07 -33.45 -1.17
N ILE A 105 8.21 -32.50 -2.09
CA ILE A 105 7.07 -31.69 -2.56
C ILE A 105 6.15 -32.54 -3.44
N GLN A 106 6.71 -33.40 -4.29
CA GLN A 106 5.93 -34.25 -5.18
C GLN A 106 5.08 -35.26 -4.40
N SER A 107 5.61 -35.77 -3.28
CA SER A 107 4.96 -36.77 -2.44
C SER A 107 3.83 -36.23 -1.57
N LEU A 108 3.67 -34.90 -1.46
CA LEU A 108 2.58 -34.29 -0.71
C LEU A 108 1.22 -34.75 -1.23
N ASN A 109 0.35 -35.16 -0.30
CA ASN A 109 -1.01 -35.57 -0.57
C ASN A 109 -2.03 -34.73 0.23
N SER A 110 -3.31 -34.93 -0.06
CA SER A 110 -4.38 -34.16 0.56
C SER A 110 -4.52 -34.43 2.07
N ASN A 111 -4.13 -35.61 2.55
CA ASN A 111 -4.15 -35.96 3.98
C ASN A 111 -3.07 -35.19 4.76
N ASP A 112 -1.90 -34.97 4.15
CA ASP A 112 -0.82 -34.18 4.76
C ASP A 112 -1.26 -32.75 5.08
N ILE A 113 -2.09 -32.17 4.21
CA ILE A 113 -2.64 -30.82 4.37
C ILE A 113 -3.78 -30.83 5.39
N GLU A 114 -4.66 -31.84 5.35
CA GLU A 114 -5.75 -31.96 6.32
C GLU A 114 -5.21 -32.12 7.75
N MET A 115 -4.16 -32.92 7.94
CA MET A 115 -3.45 -33.02 9.21
C MET A 115 -2.84 -31.69 9.65
N ALA A 116 -2.29 -30.90 8.73
CA ALA A 116 -1.74 -29.58 9.02
C ALA A 116 -2.84 -28.57 9.41
N LEU A 117 -3.97 -28.57 8.70
CA LEU A 117 -5.16 -27.77 8.98
C LEU A 117 -5.72 -28.10 10.38
N ASN A 118 -5.94 -29.39 10.68
CA ASN A 118 -6.49 -29.85 11.95
C ASN A 118 -5.56 -29.54 13.15
N LYS A 119 -4.24 -29.55 12.96
CA LYS A 119 -3.27 -29.14 14.00
C LYS A 119 -3.25 -27.62 14.20
N SER A 120 -3.34 -26.84 13.12
CA SER A 120 -3.33 -25.37 13.19
C SER A 120 -4.58 -24.78 13.83
N ALA A 121 -5.72 -25.47 13.78
CA ALA A 121 -6.94 -25.05 14.48
C ALA A 121 -6.78 -25.03 16.02
N LYS A 122 -5.76 -25.73 16.57
CA LYS A 122 -5.51 -25.86 18.01
C LYS A 122 -4.38 -24.95 18.53
N THR A 123 -3.59 -24.32 17.66
CA THR A 123 -2.45 -23.46 18.07
C THR A 123 -2.34 -22.27 17.14
N THR A 124 -2.22 -21.06 17.69
CA THR A 124 -2.06 -19.80 16.97
C THR A 124 -0.65 -19.59 16.40
N CYS A 125 -0.10 -20.63 15.77
CA CYS A 125 1.21 -20.59 15.14
C CYS A 125 1.07 -20.67 13.61
N SER A 126 1.72 -19.73 12.92
CA SER A 126 1.73 -19.54 11.46
C SER A 126 2.70 -20.48 10.71
N SER A 127 3.36 -21.41 11.41
CA SER A 127 4.27 -22.40 10.83
C SER A 127 3.75 -23.82 11.08
N THR A 128 3.62 -24.62 10.02
CA THR A 128 3.19 -26.02 10.16
C THR A 128 4.33 -26.89 10.70
N SER A 129 4.00 -27.94 11.45
CA SER A 129 4.98 -28.99 11.80
C SER A 129 5.41 -29.83 10.60
N ASN A 130 4.68 -29.77 9.48
CA ASN A 130 5.04 -30.46 8.25
C ASN A 130 6.13 -29.67 7.49
N VAL A 131 7.35 -30.23 7.44
CA VAL A 131 8.53 -29.64 6.79
C VAL A 131 8.34 -29.50 5.28
N SER A 132 7.80 -30.53 4.62
CA SER A 132 7.57 -30.56 3.17
C SER A 132 6.56 -29.48 2.73
N LEU A 133 5.52 -29.26 3.55
CA LEU A 133 4.53 -28.22 3.29
C LEU A 133 5.10 -26.81 3.46
N ASN A 134 5.94 -26.59 4.47
CA ASN A 134 6.68 -25.33 4.61
C ASN A 134 7.60 -25.08 3.41
N LYS A 135 8.30 -26.13 2.91
CA LYS A 135 9.12 -26.03 1.69
C LYS A 135 8.26 -25.61 0.49
N LEU A 136 7.10 -26.23 0.27
CA LEU A 136 6.14 -25.85 -0.78
C LEU A 136 5.73 -24.38 -0.65
N LEU A 137 5.28 -23.95 0.54
CA LEU A 137 4.85 -22.57 0.79
C LEU A 137 5.98 -21.56 0.57
N ASN A 138 7.22 -21.91 0.90
CA ASN A 138 8.38 -21.06 0.65
C ASN A 138 8.68 -20.90 -0.84
N HIS A 139 8.52 -21.96 -1.64
CA HIS A 139 8.66 -21.86 -3.10
C HIS A 139 7.55 -21.03 -3.73
N ILE A 140 6.30 -21.18 -3.26
CA ILE A 140 5.17 -20.33 -3.67
C ILE A 140 5.47 -18.86 -3.38
N LYS A 141 5.92 -18.54 -2.15
CA LYS A 141 6.34 -17.19 -1.75
C LYS A 141 7.45 -16.65 -2.65
N THR A 142 8.42 -17.49 -3.02
CA THR A 142 9.56 -17.10 -3.86
C THR A 142 9.12 -16.73 -5.27
N ILE A 143 8.21 -17.51 -5.89
CA ILE A 143 7.61 -17.16 -7.19
C ILE A 143 6.79 -15.89 -7.07
N GLY A 144 5.86 -15.87 -6.12
CA GLY A 144 4.96 -14.74 -5.94
C GLY A 144 5.70 -13.43 -5.67
N GLY A 145 6.80 -13.46 -4.93
CA GLY A 145 7.65 -12.29 -4.67
C GLY A 145 8.21 -11.61 -5.92
N ARG A 146 8.16 -12.27 -7.08
CA ARG A 146 8.60 -11.74 -8.37
C ARG A 146 7.45 -11.43 -9.34
N VAL A 147 6.20 -11.71 -8.96
CA VAL A 147 5.02 -11.41 -9.77
C VAL A 147 4.43 -10.08 -9.32
N MET A 148 4.34 -9.15 -10.27
CA MET A 148 3.81 -7.81 -10.05
C MET A 148 2.39 -7.84 -9.46
N GLY A 149 2.16 -7.02 -8.44
CA GLY A 149 0.86 -6.89 -7.78
C GLY A 149 0.47 -8.04 -6.85
N SER A 150 1.31 -9.09 -6.73
CA SER A 150 1.03 -10.17 -5.78
C SER A 150 1.23 -9.71 -4.33
N ALA A 151 0.50 -10.31 -3.39
CA ALA A 151 0.69 -10.03 -1.96
C ALA A 151 2.13 -10.34 -1.46
N TYR A 152 2.80 -11.31 -2.09
CA TYR A 152 4.18 -11.67 -1.77
C TYR A 152 5.18 -10.61 -2.24
N SER A 153 4.97 -10.01 -3.42
CA SER A 153 5.83 -8.93 -3.93
C SER A 153 5.80 -7.71 -3.01
N ARG A 154 4.62 -7.36 -2.49
CA ARG A 154 4.45 -6.26 -1.52
C ARG A 154 5.18 -6.51 -0.20
N THR A 155 5.41 -7.77 0.18
CA THR A 155 6.19 -8.09 1.41
C THR A 155 7.61 -7.54 1.35
N ALA A 156 8.19 -7.36 0.15
CA ALA A 156 9.52 -6.73 0.02
C ALA A 156 9.52 -5.25 0.47
N LEU A 157 8.40 -4.54 0.34
CA LEU A 157 8.28 -3.15 0.80
C LEU A 157 8.44 -3.06 2.33
N ARG A 158 7.95 -4.06 3.07
CA ARG A 158 8.17 -4.17 4.52
C ARG A 158 9.65 -4.21 4.86
N THR A 159 10.41 -5.04 4.15
CA THR A 159 11.87 -5.15 4.36
C THR A 159 12.57 -3.83 4.06
N ARG A 160 12.12 -3.09 3.05
CA ARG A 160 12.65 -1.75 2.73
C ARG A 160 12.35 -0.73 3.83
N ILE A 161 11.12 -0.72 4.36
CA ILE A 161 10.76 0.13 5.51
C ILE A 161 11.64 -0.20 6.71
N HIS A 162 11.87 -1.48 7.02
CA HIS A 162 12.76 -1.88 8.10
C HIS A 162 14.21 -1.42 7.86
N ALA A 163 14.71 -1.51 6.62
CA ALA A 163 16.03 -1.03 6.27
C ALA A 163 16.16 0.49 6.45
N LEU A 164 15.14 1.26 6.09
CA LEU A 164 15.08 2.69 6.41
C LEU A 164 15.07 2.96 7.90
N ILE A 165 14.28 2.21 8.68
CA ILE A 165 14.25 2.39 10.13
C ILE A 165 15.63 2.14 10.75
N TYR A 166 16.33 1.11 10.25
CA TYR A 166 17.67 0.79 10.70
C TYR A 166 18.67 1.91 10.36
N ASN A 167 18.55 2.51 9.18
CA ASN A 167 19.49 3.52 8.68
C ASN A 167 19.17 4.95 9.17
N GLN A 168 17.89 5.30 9.29
CA GLN A 168 17.40 6.66 9.55
C GLN A 168 16.77 6.84 10.93
N GLY A 169 16.65 5.77 11.73
CA GLY A 169 15.96 5.79 13.01
C GLY A 169 14.44 5.60 12.87
N LEU A 170 13.67 5.99 13.89
CA LEU A 170 12.22 5.86 13.84
C LEU A 170 11.60 6.99 12.99
N PRO A 171 10.54 6.72 12.22
CA PRO A 171 9.82 7.78 11.52
C PRO A 171 9.18 8.75 12.52
N SER A 172 9.12 10.03 12.16
CA SER A 172 8.57 11.11 12.98
C SER A 172 7.10 11.40 12.68
N ILE A 173 6.64 11.19 11.44
CA ILE A 173 5.25 11.47 11.03
C ILE A 173 4.67 10.29 10.27
N PHE A 174 3.41 9.97 10.58
CA PHE A 174 2.53 9.16 9.78
C PHE A 174 1.54 10.05 9.05
N LEU A 175 1.34 9.79 7.77
CA LEU A 175 0.43 10.56 6.94
C LEU A 175 -0.34 9.63 6.01
N THR A 176 -1.66 9.81 5.91
CA THR A 176 -2.48 9.17 4.88
C THR A 176 -3.05 10.22 3.95
N LEU A 177 -2.73 10.11 2.66
CA LEU A 177 -3.25 10.97 1.59
C LEU A 177 -4.28 10.18 0.77
N ASN A 178 -5.49 10.72 0.68
CA ASN A 178 -6.57 10.12 -0.10
C ASN A 178 -7.11 11.14 -1.12
N PRO A 179 -6.61 11.19 -2.36
CA PRO A 179 -7.17 12.09 -3.37
C PRO A 179 -8.68 11.88 -3.61
N ALA A 180 -9.45 12.97 -3.72
CA ALA A 180 -10.90 12.91 -4.01
C ALA A 180 -11.19 12.64 -5.49
N ASP A 181 -10.79 11.48 -6.03
CA ASP A 181 -10.95 11.13 -7.46
C ASP A 181 -12.36 11.38 -8.03
N ILE A 182 -13.42 10.85 -7.41
CA ILE A 182 -14.82 10.98 -7.88
C ILE A 182 -15.29 12.45 -7.92
N HIS A 183 -14.75 13.29 -7.06
CA HIS A 183 -15.15 14.68 -6.92
C HIS A 183 -14.16 15.66 -7.54
N SER A 184 -13.00 15.19 -8.02
CA SER A 184 -11.95 16.05 -8.54
C SER A 184 -12.24 16.45 -9.98
N PRO A 185 -12.36 17.77 -10.28
CA PRO A 185 -12.47 18.26 -11.65
C PRO A 185 -11.24 17.90 -12.49
N VAL A 186 -10.06 17.86 -11.86
CA VAL A 186 -8.81 17.44 -12.51
C VAL A 186 -8.90 15.97 -12.91
N ALA A 187 -9.39 15.08 -12.03
CA ALA A 187 -9.57 13.66 -12.38
C ALA A 187 -10.57 13.47 -13.53
N LEU A 188 -11.68 14.22 -13.54
CA LEU A 188 -12.64 14.22 -14.65
C LEU A 188 -12.01 14.71 -15.96
N TYR A 189 -11.20 15.77 -15.91
CA TYR A 189 -10.47 16.27 -17.06
C TYR A 189 -9.50 15.20 -17.60
N PHE A 190 -8.76 14.52 -16.72
CA PHE A 190 -7.94 13.37 -17.11
C PHE A 190 -8.79 12.28 -17.75
N ALA A 191 -10.02 12.04 -17.30
CA ALA A 191 -10.97 11.09 -17.89
C ALA A 191 -11.64 11.58 -19.18
N GLY A 192 -11.27 12.76 -19.71
CA GLY A 192 -11.77 13.28 -20.98
C GLY A 192 -13.04 14.13 -20.87
N ALA A 193 -13.49 14.48 -19.66
CA ALA A 193 -14.55 15.46 -19.49
C ALA A 193 -14.11 16.83 -20.02
N LYS A 194 -14.96 17.49 -20.81
CA LYS A 194 -14.72 18.83 -21.33
C LYS A 194 -14.98 19.84 -20.21
N LEU A 195 -13.95 20.11 -19.42
CA LEU A 195 -13.98 21.05 -18.30
C LEU A 195 -12.93 22.14 -18.54
N ASP A 196 -13.34 23.39 -18.31
CA ASP A 196 -12.42 24.50 -18.11
C ASP A 196 -11.97 24.47 -16.65
N LEU A 197 -10.72 24.07 -16.40
CA LEU A 197 -10.19 23.93 -15.04
C LEU A 197 -9.96 25.29 -14.35
N ASP A 198 -9.80 26.36 -15.12
CA ASP A 198 -9.59 27.70 -14.59
C ASP A 198 -10.93 28.38 -14.24
N ASN A 199 -12.01 27.97 -14.90
CA ASN A 199 -13.35 28.54 -14.73
C ASN A 199 -14.46 27.48 -14.66
N ILE A 200 -14.37 26.60 -13.66
CA ILE A 200 -15.32 25.51 -13.45
C ILE A 200 -16.73 26.07 -13.12
N GLN A 201 -17.69 25.79 -14.01
CA GLN A 201 -19.10 26.09 -13.78
C GLN A 201 -19.78 24.94 -13.03
N ILE A 202 -20.67 25.26 -12.10
CA ILE A 202 -21.32 24.27 -11.23
C ILE A 202 -22.15 23.28 -12.06
N GLU A 203 -22.77 23.77 -13.12
CA GLU A 203 -23.60 23.01 -14.06
C GLU A 203 -22.79 21.94 -14.81
N GLN A 204 -21.47 22.13 -14.96
CA GLN A 204 -20.58 21.17 -15.61
C GLN A 204 -20.17 20.01 -14.70
N LEU A 205 -20.36 20.13 -13.37
CA LEU A 205 -19.84 19.16 -12.41
C LEU A 205 -20.63 17.85 -12.37
N MET A 206 -21.76 17.76 -13.07
CA MET A 206 -22.64 16.58 -13.17
C MET A 206 -23.07 16.05 -11.78
N THR A 207 -23.86 14.97 -11.74
CA THR A 207 -24.20 14.30 -10.49
C THR A 207 -23.04 13.44 -9.97
N THR A 208 -23.02 13.15 -8.66
CA THR A 208 -22.01 12.24 -8.07
C THR A 208 -21.99 10.87 -8.75
N TYR A 209 -23.16 10.33 -9.08
CA TYR A 209 -23.27 9.07 -9.80
C TYR A 209 -22.60 9.15 -11.18
N LYS A 210 -22.90 10.19 -11.95
CA LYS A 210 -22.34 10.34 -13.30
C LYS A 210 -20.82 10.51 -13.28
N ARG A 211 -20.30 11.26 -12.31
CA ARG A 211 -18.84 11.36 -12.11
C ARG A 211 -18.24 10.00 -11.79
N ALA A 212 -18.80 9.25 -10.84
CA ALA A 212 -18.30 7.92 -10.48
C ALA A 212 -18.28 6.95 -11.68
N GLU A 213 -19.32 6.98 -12.52
CA GLU A 213 -19.38 6.20 -13.76
C GLU A 213 -18.26 6.56 -14.74
N ILE A 214 -17.99 7.85 -14.95
CA ILE A 214 -16.90 8.34 -15.81
C ILE A 214 -15.54 7.87 -15.27
N ILE A 215 -15.29 8.08 -13.98
CA ILE A 215 -14.03 7.72 -13.31
C ILE A 215 -13.79 6.21 -13.41
N ALA A 216 -14.82 5.39 -13.14
CA ALA A 216 -14.73 3.93 -13.24
C ALA A 216 -14.43 3.44 -14.68
N SER A 217 -14.88 4.18 -15.69
CA SER A 217 -14.69 3.82 -17.11
C SER A 217 -13.31 4.21 -17.66
N HIS A 218 -12.50 4.98 -16.92
CA HIS A 218 -11.19 5.48 -17.40
C HIS A 218 -10.04 5.16 -16.42
N PRO A 219 -9.80 3.89 -16.10
CA PRO A 219 -8.87 3.51 -15.04
C PRO A 219 -7.42 3.97 -15.26
N VAL A 220 -6.95 4.09 -16.51
CA VAL A 220 -5.60 4.57 -16.82
C VAL A 220 -5.50 6.07 -16.56
N ALA A 221 -6.51 6.84 -16.97
CA ALA A 221 -6.59 8.26 -16.64
C ALA A 221 -6.57 8.52 -15.11
N ILE A 222 -7.31 7.74 -14.34
CA ILE A 222 -7.40 7.92 -12.88
C ILE A 222 -6.11 7.53 -12.17
N ALA A 223 -5.47 6.45 -12.62
CA ALA A 223 -4.17 6.07 -12.08
C ALA A 223 -3.10 7.14 -12.40
N LYS A 224 -3.19 7.78 -13.58
CA LYS A 224 -2.32 8.91 -13.95
C LYS A 224 -2.56 10.12 -13.06
N PHE A 225 -3.82 10.49 -12.84
CA PHE A 225 -4.20 11.57 -11.92
C PHE A 225 -3.62 11.34 -10.52
N PHE A 226 -3.83 10.14 -9.97
CA PHE A 226 -3.31 9.78 -8.65
C PHE A 226 -1.78 9.90 -8.60
N HIS A 227 -1.08 9.31 -9.57
CA HIS A 227 0.38 9.33 -9.62
C HIS A 227 0.94 10.77 -9.70
N LEU A 228 0.38 11.59 -10.59
CA LEU A 228 0.81 12.98 -10.75
C LEU A 228 0.51 13.82 -9.51
N LEU A 229 -0.68 13.69 -8.92
CA LEU A 229 -1.02 14.45 -7.72
C LEU A 229 -0.11 14.08 -6.55
N ILE A 230 0.10 12.78 -6.30
CA ILE A 230 0.95 12.31 -5.21
C ILE A 230 2.40 12.74 -5.43
N THR A 231 2.94 12.59 -6.65
CA THR A 231 4.31 13.02 -6.96
C THR A 231 4.48 14.51 -6.70
N ASN A 232 3.53 15.34 -7.16
CA ASN A 232 3.59 16.78 -6.90
C ASN A 232 3.47 17.12 -5.41
N ILE A 233 2.60 16.46 -4.65
CA ILE A 233 2.52 16.66 -3.20
C ILE A 233 3.85 16.30 -2.53
N LEU A 234 4.46 15.17 -2.90
CA LEU A 234 5.73 14.74 -2.33
C LEU A 234 6.86 15.74 -2.65
N ASP A 235 7.01 16.12 -3.92
CA ASP A 235 8.13 16.96 -4.37
C ASP A 235 7.96 18.43 -3.94
N THR A 236 6.75 18.99 -4.07
CA THR A 236 6.56 20.43 -3.85
C THR A 236 6.17 20.75 -2.41
N MET A 237 5.42 19.88 -1.73
CA MET A 237 4.90 20.17 -0.38
C MET A 237 5.70 19.46 0.69
N ILE A 238 5.91 18.15 0.57
CA ILE A 238 6.63 17.37 1.59
C ILE A 238 8.12 17.72 1.56
N VAL A 239 8.79 17.57 0.41
CA VAL A 239 10.19 17.97 0.26
C VAL A 239 10.35 19.50 0.33
N GLY A 240 9.37 20.26 -0.15
CA GLY A 240 9.30 21.72 0.07
C GLY A 240 9.14 22.14 1.54
N GLY A 241 8.82 21.19 2.43
CA GLY A 241 8.86 21.31 3.88
C GLY A 241 7.65 21.98 4.52
N VAL A 242 6.45 21.72 3.98
CA VAL A 242 5.16 21.97 4.66
C VAL A 242 5.12 21.33 6.04
N LEU A 243 5.85 20.24 6.25
CA LEU A 243 5.98 19.55 7.54
C LEU A 243 7.35 19.79 8.20
N GLY A 244 8.11 20.79 7.76
CA GLY A 244 9.51 20.97 8.14
C GLY A 244 10.50 20.20 7.26
N PRO A 245 11.81 20.30 7.53
CA PRO A 245 12.86 19.63 6.75
C PRO A 245 12.74 18.11 6.81
N ILE A 246 12.82 17.45 5.65
CA ILE A 246 12.62 16.01 5.51
C ILE A 246 13.94 15.31 5.20
N LYS A 247 14.30 14.32 6.00
CA LYS A 247 15.45 13.43 5.78
C LYS A 247 15.10 12.25 4.88
N ALA A 248 13.93 11.65 5.08
CA ALA A 248 13.47 10.52 4.29
C ALA A 248 11.95 10.39 4.29
N TYR A 249 11.40 9.72 3.27
CA TYR A 249 10.04 9.19 3.33
C TYR A 249 9.91 7.82 2.66
N PHE A 250 8.87 7.09 3.07
CA PHE A 250 8.45 5.85 2.43
C PHE A 250 6.92 5.76 2.40
N GLY A 251 6.36 5.86 1.21
CA GLY A 251 4.93 5.83 0.91
C GLY A 251 4.53 4.52 0.27
N THR A 252 3.38 3.97 0.64
CA THR A 252 2.85 2.71 0.12
C THR A 252 1.46 2.93 -0.42
N VAL A 253 1.21 2.46 -1.64
CA VAL A 253 -0.07 2.61 -2.31
C VAL A 253 -0.97 1.43 -1.94
N GLU A 254 -2.18 1.76 -1.51
CA GLU A 254 -3.25 0.80 -1.25
C GLU A 254 -4.51 1.21 -2.00
N ASN A 255 -5.35 0.23 -2.31
CA ASN A 255 -6.67 0.44 -2.85
C ASN A 255 -7.72 0.42 -1.73
N GLN A 256 -8.63 1.39 -1.74
CA GLN A 256 -9.78 1.41 -0.84
C GLN A 256 -10.80 0.36 -1.27
N GLY A 257 -11.70 -0.01 -0.34
CA GLY A 257 -12.84 -0.89 -0.66
C GLY A 257 -13.83 -0.35 -1.71
N ARG A 258 -13.56 0.85 -2.27
CA ARG A 258 -14.33 1.51 -3.33
C ARG A 258 -13.59 1.61 -4.66
N GLY A 259 -12.36 1.09 -4.76
CA GLY A 259 -11.57 1.08 -5.99
C GLY A 259 -10.55 2.21 -6.18
N SER A 260 -10.65 3.27 -5.36
CA SER A 260 -9.76 4.43 -5.35
C SER A 260 -8.42 4.13 -4.68
N LEU A 261 -7.34 4.74 -5.17
CA LEU A 261 -6.00 4.61 -4.59
C LEU A 261 -5.79 5.64 -3.45
N HIS A 262 -5.07 5.23 -2.40
CA HIS A 262 -4.59 6.11 -1.34
C HIS A 262 -3.16 5.77 -0.94
N LEU A 263 -2.46 6.74 -0.36
CA LEU A 263 -1.06 6.61 0.06
C LEU A 263 -0.95 6.60 1.58
N HIS A 264 -0.30 5.59 2.13
CA HIS A 264 0.20 5.58 3.51
C HIS A 264 1.68 5.94 3.53
N LEU A 265 2.04 7.03 4.18
CA LEU A 265 3.38 7.63 4.15
C LEU A 265 3.98 7.65 5.56
N LEU A 266 5.21 7.15 5.66
CA LEU A 266 6.13 7.38 6.77
C LEU A 266 7.11 8.48 6.39
N ILE A 267 7.36 9.42 7.30
CA ILE A 267 8.25 10.55 7.09
C ILE A 267 9.24 10.63 8.26
N TRP A 268 10.52 10.82 7.93
CA TRP A 268 11.60 11.12 8.85
C TRP A 268 11.95 12.61 8.71
N LEU A 269 11.76 13.36 9.79
CA LEU A 269 12.18 14.75 9.86
C LEU A 269 13.70 14.82 10.05
N ASP A 270 14.32 15.87 9.52
CA ASP A 270 15.76 16.09 9.63
C ASP A 270 16.12 16.77 10.96
N HIS A 271 15.95 16.02 12.06
CA HIS A 271 16.24 16.49 13.42
C HIS A 271 17.30 15.67 14.17
N ASP A 272 17.70 14.50 13.62
CA ASP A 272 18.69 13.54 14.17
C ASP A 272 18.50 13.04 15.62
N PHE A 273 17.50 13.50 16.35
CA PHE A 273 17.19 13.01 17.69
C PHE A 273 16.85 11.51 17.73
N LYS A 274 17.53 10.80 18.63
CA LYS A 274 17.13 9.46 19.07
C LYS A 274 16.02 9.56 20.13
N PRO A 275 15.27 8.47 20.37
CA PRO A 275 14.24 8.46 21.43
C PRO A 275 14.76 8.84 22.82
N SER A 276 16.03 8.54 23.14
CA SER A 276 16.70 8.97 24.37
C SER A 276 16.83 10.49 24.45
N ASP A 277 17.34 11.10 23.38
CA ASP A 277 17.65 12.52 23.30
C ASP A 277 16.37 13.36 23.42
N LEU A 278 15.28 12.88 22.81
CA LEU A 278 13.96 13.50 22.93
C LEU A 278 13.43 13.47 24.37
N LYS A 279 13.63 12.37 25.10
CA LYS A 279 13.17 12.22 26.49
C LYS A 279 13.90 13.20 27.43
N GLU A 280 15.18 13.41 27.16
CA GLU A 280 16.00 14.39 27.88
C GLU A 280 15.60 15.83 27.50
N LYS A 281 15.48 16.15 26.21
CA LYS A 281 15.12 17.49 25.74
C LYS A 281 13.74 17.94 26.21
N ILE A 282 12.78 17.03 26.33
CA ILE A 282 11.46 17.33 26.92
C ILE A 282 11.56 17.84 28.36
N GLN A 283 12.63 17.56 29.12
CA GLN A 283 12.77 18.13 30.46
C GLN A 283 12.91 19.65 30.41
N ASN A 284 13.46 20.20 29.32
CA ASN A 284 13.56 21.63 29.09
C ASN A 284 12.19 22.23 28.69
N GLY A 285 11.72 23.20 29.48
CA GLY A 285 10.44 23.87 29.26
C GLY A 285 10.37 24.66 27.94
N ASP A 286 11.45 25.32 27.53
CA ASP A 286 11.51 26.08 26.27
C ASP A 286 11.38 25.15 25.05
N PHE A 287 12.08 24.01 25.09
CA PHE A 287 11.96 22.99 24.05
C PHE A 287 10.53 22.45 23.94
N ARG A 288 9.86 22.18 25.07
CA ARG A 288 8.45 21.71 25.07
C ARG A 288 7.52 22.72 24.41
N GLU A 289 7.67 24.01 24.74
CA GLU A 289 6.82 25.07 24.17
C GLU A 289 7.03 25.21 22.66
N LYS A 290 8.28 25.15 22.18
CA LYS A 290 8.59 25.21 20.75
C LYS A 290 8.11 23.98 19.99
N LEU A 291 8.29 22.78 20.56
CA LEU A 291 7.77 21.55 19.97
C LEU A 291 6.24 21.57 19.88
N LYS A 292 5.57 22.02 20.93
CA LYS A 292 4.12 22.20 20.95
C LYS A 292 3.66 23.15 19.84
N ALA A 293 4.30 24.31 19.71
CA ALA A 293 3.98 25.28 18.67
C ALA A 293 4.16 24.72 17.26
N TYR A 294 5.25 23.97 17.03
CA TYR A 294 5.48 23.27 15.78
C TYR A 294 4.38 22.24 15.47
N LEU A 295 4.00 21.41 16.45
CA LEU A 295 2.96 20.40 16.26
C LEU A 295 1.59 21.02 16.01
N GLU A 296 1.27 22.13 16.67
CA GLU A 296 0.03 22.88 16.44
C GLU A 296 0.01 23.51 15.05
N ASP A 297 1.15 23.83 14.46
CA ASP A 297 1.24 24.32 13.07
C ASP A 297 0.96 23.21 12.05
N ILE A 298 1.61 22.06 12.21
CA ILE A 298 1.52 20.98 11.20
C ILE A 298 0.34 20.04 11.39
N ILE A 299 -0.23 19.93 12.60
CA ILE A 299 -1.34 19.03 12.94
C ILE A 299 -2.48 19.81 13.59
N LYS A 300 -3.61 19.85 12.91
CA LYS A 300 -4.86 20.43 13.39
C LYS A 300 -5.83 19.32 13.79
N GLU A 301 -6.49 19.48 14.92
CA GLU A 301 -7.52 18.56 15.42
C GLU A 301 -8.88 19.24 15.66
N ASP A 302 -8.98 20.54 15.35
CA ASP A 302 -10.22 21.30 15.39
C ASP A 302 -10.24 22.43 14.35
N LEU A 303 -11.34 23.21 14.35
CA LEU A 303 -11.58 24.30 13.40
C LEU A 303 -11.63 25.69 14.06
N ASP A 304 -11.31 25.84 15.34
CA ASP A 304 -11.57 27.09 16.06
C ASP A 304 -10.74 28.25 15.49
N GLU A 305 -9.49 27.97 15.11
CA GLU A 305 -8.64 28.95 14.44
C GLU A 305 -9.31 29.41 13.14
N PHE A 306 -9.84 28.48 12.34
CA PHE A 306 -10.39 28.76 11.02
C PHE A 306 -11.73 29.48 11.05
N LYS A 307 -12.57 29.20 12.06
CA LYS A 307 -13.90 29.80 12.22
C LYS A 307 -13.86 31.19 12.87
N GLY A 308 -12.73 31.58 13.45
CA GLY A 308 -12.62 32.75 14.33
C GLY A 308 -13.31 32.48 15.66
N LYS A 309 -12.76 33.01 16.77
CA LYS A 309 -13.52 33.06 18.03
C LYS A 309 -14.82 33.80 17.76
N ARG A 310 -15.97 33.14 17.94
CA ARG A 310 -17.28 33.80 18.01
C ARG A 310 -17.28 34.71 19.24
N THR A 311 -16.77 35.94 19.13
CA THR A 311 -17.25 37.02 19.97
C THR A 311 -18.58 37.47 19.36
N PHE A 312 -19.67 36.93 19.88
CA PHE A 312 -21.00 37.49 19.63
C PHE A 312 -21.08 38.84 20.34
N GLU A 313 -20.67 39.90 19.67
CA GLU A 313 -21.20 41.24 19.93
C GLU A 313 -21.64 41.83 18.60
N ASN A 314 -22.87 42.32 18.59
CA ASN A 314 -23.58 42.82 17.42
C ASN A 314 -22.85 44.01 16.77
N SER A 315 -23.11 44.16 15.46
CA SER A 315 -22.80 45.32 14.60
C SER A 315 -21.33 45.73 14.49
N ASP A 316 -20.62 45.21 13.50
CA ASP A 316 -20.38 45.95 12.26
C ASP A 316 -19.47 45.15 11.31
N ILE A 317 -19.81 45.21 10.02
CA ILE A 317 -19.09 44.60 8.91
C ILE A 317 -17.79 45.40 8.70
N LEU A 318 -16.66 44.68 8.54
CA LEU A 318 -15.26 45.16 8.36
C LEU A 318 -14.39 45.15 9.62
N GLY A 319 -14.10 43.97 10.16
CA GLY A 319 -13.02 43.77 11.13
C GLY A 319 -11.70 43.39 10.45
N VAL A 320 -10.72 44.29 10.49
CA VAL A 320 -9.32 44.05 10.10
C VAL A 320 -8.74 42.93 10.97
N TYR A 321 -8.30 41.84 10.33
CA TYR A 321 -7.75 40.66 10.99
C TYR A 321 -6.30 40.89 11.42
N VAL A 322 -6.04 40.92 12.72
CA VAL A 322 -4.67 40.90 13.27
C VAL A 322 -4.21 39.44 13.40
N THR A 323 -3.19 39.07 12.63
CA THR A 323 -2.49 37.78 12.72
C THR A 323 -1.68 37.69 14.03
N PRO A 324 -1.85 36.63 14.85
CA PRO A 324 -0.83 36.26 15.81
C PRO A 324 0.47 35.95 15.06
N SER A 325 1.59 36.47 15.53
CA SER A 325 2.91 36.25 14.94
C SER A 325 3.24 34.76 14.88
N ARG A 326 3.24 34.20 13.65
CA ARG A 326 3.78 32.87 13.38
C ARG A 326 5.29 32.89 13.69
N LEU A 327 5.79 31.89 14.41
CA LEU A 327 7.24 31.66 14.48
C LEU A 327 7.74 31.40 13.05
N SER A 328 8.82 32.05 12.63
CA SER A 328 9.36 31.78 11.30
C SER A 328 9.89 30.35 11.24
N ARG A 329 9.87 29.76 10.03
CA ARG A 329 10.43 28.44 9.78
C ARG A 329 11.90 28.34 10.19
N ASP A 330 12.64 29.44 10.10
CA ASP A 330 14.03 29.56 10.53
C ASP A 330 14.19 29.66 12.05
N ASP A 331 13.21 30.25 12.76
CA ASP A 331 13.22 30.28 14.23
C ASP A 331 12.99 28.89 14.83
N ILE A 332 12.09 28.10 14.22
CA ILE A 332 11.83 26.72 14.62
C ILE A 332 13.05 25.85 14.32
N TYR A 333 13.63 25.98 13.13
CA TYR A 333 14.83 25.24 12.73
C TYR A 333 16.05 25.60 13.59
N SER A 334 16.26 26.89 13.83
CA SER A 334 17.34 27.37 14.71
C SER A 334 17.15 26.82 16.11
N ALA A 335 15.94 26.82 16.66
CA ALA A 335 15.70 26.26 17.99
C ALA A 335 15.89 24.74 18.12
N LEU A 336 15.67 23.97 17.04
CA LEU A 336 15.98 22.54 17.02
C LEU A 336 17.49 22.29 16.94
N LYS A 337 18.26 23.24 16.37
CA LYS A 337 19.69 23.10 16.06
C LYS A 337 20.64 23.80 17.06
N THR A 338 20.22 24.82 17.80
CA THR A 338 21.07 25.66 18.69
C THR A 338 21.36 25.06 20.08
N ILE A 339 21.12 23.77 20.30
CA ILE A 339 21.47 23.13 21.57
C ILE A 339 22.88 22.54 21.43
N ASP A 340 23.82 23.15 22.14
CA ASP A 340 25.25 22.80 22.19
C ASP A 340 25.48 21.29 22.38
N LEU A 341 26.33 20.72 21.52
CA LEU A 341 26.58 19.27 21.37
C LEU A 341 27.96 18.85 21.89
N SER A 342 28.67 19.71 22.62
CA SER A 342 30.07 19.47 23.00
C SER A 342 30.29 18.41 24.10
N GLY A 343 29.32 17.53 24.40
CA GLY A 343 29.30 16.76 25.64
C GLY A 343 29.21 15.22 25.57
N LEU A 344 29.07 14.59 24.41
CA LEU A 344 28.82 13.12 24.36
C LEU A 344 29.49 12.45 23.15
N GLU A 345 30.82 12.34 23.20
CA GLU A 345 31.51 11.26 22.50
C GLU A 345 31.76 10.10 23.47
N GLN A 346 31.65 8.89 22.91
CA GLN A 346 31.92 7.58 23.51
C GLN A 346 30.74 6.93 24.25
N ASP A 347 30.04 6.05 23.52
CA ASP A 347 30.05 4.63 23.92
C ASP A 347 29.55 3.73 22.78
N THR A 348 30.41 2.79 22.40
CA THR A 348 30.18 1.76 21.39
C THR A 348 29.20 0.70 21.93
N CYS A 349 28.01 0.56 21.32
CA CYS A 349 27.07 -0.49 21.71
C CYS A 349 27.40 -1.85 21.06
N ASN A 350 27.81 -2.79 21.90
CA ASN A 350 27.73 -4.23 21.67
C ASN A 350 26.25 -4.69 21.76
N PHE A 351 25.69 -5.26 20.70
CA PHE A 351 24.38 -5.93 20.73
C PHE A 351 24.49 -7.38 20.26
N GLY A 352 24.75 -8.26 21.22
CA GLY A 352 24.50 -9.70 21.10
C GLY A 352 23.16 -10.06 21.74
N ASN A 353 22.36 -10.85 21.00
CA ASN A 353 21.25 -11.69 21.48
C ASN A 353 20.09 -11.02 22.24
N ILE A 354 19.01 -10.70 21.53
CA ILE A 354 17.67 -10.66 22.12
C ILE A 354 16.74 -11.58 21.32
N ARG A 355 16.42 -12.73 21.93
CA ARG A 355 15.38 -13.68 21.48
C ARG A 355 14.01 -13.01 21.57
N SER A 356 13.24 -13.12 20.49
CA SER A 356 11.86 -12.66 20.37
C SER A 356 10.91 -13.49 21.22
N THR A 357 10.24 -12.87 22.19
CA THR A 357 9.01 -13.41 22.81
C THR A 357 7.79 -12.81 22.11
N PRO A 358 6.85 -13.64 21.58
CA PRO A 358 5.60 -13.15 21.04
C PRO A 358 4.64 -12.76 22.17
N MET A 359 4.06 -11.56 22.09
CA MET A 359 2.98 -11.15 23.00
C MET A 359 1.71 -11.95 22.75
N LYS A 360 1.14 -12.44 23.85
CA LYS A 360 -0.03 -13.29 23.98
C LYS A 360 -1.26 -12.70 23.25
N GLN A 361 -1.83 -13.50 22.34
CA GLN A 361 -3.25 -13.46 22.05
C GLN A 361 -4.00 -14.01 23.27
N GLN A 362 -4.87 -13.19 23.87
CA GLN A 362 -5.81 -13.69 24.86
C GLN A 362 -7.05 -14.28 24.16
N SER A 363 -7.12 -15.61 24.27
CA SER A 363 -8.30 -16.46 24.48
C SER A 363 -9.60 -16.15 23.72
N SER A 364 -9.87 -16.96 22.70
CA SER A 364 -11.25 -17.31 22.31
C SER A 364 -11.53 -18.75 22.74
N SER A 365 -12.44 -18.92 23.68
CA SER A 365 -12.98 -20.20 24.13
C SER A 365 -13.92 -20.81 23.08
N SER A 366 -13.60 -22.05 22.71
CA SER A 366 -14.42 -23.16 22.17
C SER A 366 -15.92 -22.93 21.94
N ILE A 367 -16.38 -23.03 20.68
CA ILE A 367 -17.74 -23.52 20.30
C ILE A 367 -17.66 -24.30 18.97
N SER A 368 -18.51 -25.33 18.88
CA SER A 368 -18.61 -26.46 17.93
C SER A 368 -18.93 -26.14 16.47
N PHE A 369 -18.53 -27.09 15.61
CA PHE A 369 -18.67 -27.10 14.16
C PHE A 369 -20.11 -27.34 13.68
N ALA A 370 -20.56 -26.51 12.74
CA ALA A 370 -21.57 -26.88 11.75
C ALA A 370 -20.95 -26.68 10.35
N THR A 371 -20.83 -27.77 9.60
CA THR A 371 -20.35 -27.81 8.21
C THR A 371 -21.30 -27.06 7.29
N PRO A 372 -20.84 -26.10 6.46
CA PRO A 372 -21.66 -25.54 5.40
C PRO A 372 -21.55 -26.41 4.14
N SER A 373 -22.70 -26.87 3.65
CA SER A 373 -22.86 -27.51 2.34
C SER A 373 -22.42 -26.57 1.20
N PRO A 374 -21.92 -27.09 0.07
CA PRO A 374 -21.43 -26.29 -1.04
C PRO A 374 -22.60 -25.58 -1.75
N LYS A 375 -22.72 -24.26 -1.60
CA LYS A 375 -23.58 -23.47 -2.48
C LYS A 375 -22.92 -23.38 -3.85
N ARG A 376 -23.46 -24.14 -4.82
CA ARG A 376 -23.38 -23.81 -6.25
C ARG A 376 -24.03 -22.44 -6.41
N TYR A 377 -23.23 -21.42 -6.68
CA TYR A 377 -23.76 -20.15 -7.20
C TYR A 377 -23.83 -20.29 -8.71
N SER A 378 -25.05 -20.41 -9.23
CA SER A 378 -25.38 -20.29 -10.63
C SER A 378 -25.01 -18.89 -11.14
N GLU A 379 -24.72 -18.83 -12.44
CA GLU A 379 -24.37 -17.64 -13.21
C GLU A 379 -25.27 -16.43 -12.91
N THR A 380 -24.67 -15.24 -12.99
CA THR A 380 -25.32 -13.91 -12.95
C THR A 380 -25.90 -13.53 -11.58
N THR A 381 -25.04 -13.14 -10.66
CA THR A 381 -25.45 -12.27 -9.54
C THR A 381 -24.75 -10.92 -9.71
N LEU A 382 -25.45 -9.97 -10.33
CA LEU A 382 -25.18 -8.55 -10.15
C LEU A 382 -25.14 -8.30 -8.64
N TYR A 383 -23.97 -7.93 -8.12
CA TYR A 383 -23.85 -7.53 -6.72
C TYR A 383 -24.79 -6.35 -6.49
N ALA A 384 -25.84 -6.59 -5.71
CA ALA A 384 -26.67 -5.55 -5.15
C ALA A 384 -25.76 -4.59 -4.38
N GLN A 385 -25.65 -3.38 -4.93
CA GLN A 385 -24.96 -2.24 -4.34
C GLN A 385 -25.55 -1.97 -2.95
N PRO A 386 -24.75 -1.53 -1.96
CA PRO A 386 -25.31 -1.02 -0.72
C PRO A 386 -26.27 0.13 -1.04
N ASN A 387 -27.49 0.06 -0.50
CA ASN A 387 -28.57 1.01 -0.70
C ASN A 387 -28.11 2.46 -0.44
N TYR A 388 -27.72 3.15 -1.51
CA TYR A 388 -27.65 4.63 -1.56
C TYR A 388 -28.97 5.25 -2.05
N ALA A 389 -29.99 4.43 -2.31
CA ALA A 389 -31.22 4.82 -3.01
C ALA A 389 -32.43 5.08 -2.09
N THR A 390 -32.26 5.65 -0.89
CA THR A 390 -33.42 6.06 -0.06
C THR A 390 -33.33 7.42 0.61
N ASN A 391 -32.36 8.28 0.27
CA ASN A 391 -32.33 9.68 0.75
C ASN A 391 -32.08 10.72 -0.36
N ALA A 392 -32.44 10.41 -1.60
CA ALA A 392 -32.29 11.31 -2.76
C ALA A 392 -33.41 12.38 -2.86
N SER A 393 -33.94 12.87 -1.74
CA SER A 393 -34.95 13.94 -1.73
C SER A 393 -34.71 15.04 -0.70
N ARG A 394 -33.50 15.18 -0.16
CA ARG A 394 -33.14 16.32 0.71
C ARG A 394 -31.81 16.95 0.31
N ASN A 395 -31.91 18.13 -0.31
CA ASN A 395 -30.88 19.13 -0.64
C ASN A 395 -29.81 18.72 -1.68
N GLU A 396 -30.20 18.71 -2.96
CA GLU A 396 -29.27 18.72 -4.11
C GLU A 396 -28.60 20.10 -4.35
N SER A 397 -28.83 21.10 -3.49
CA SER A 397 -28.35 22.47 -3.68
C SER A 397 -26.98 22.79 -3.05
N LYS A 398 -26.30 21.83 -2.41
CA LYS A 398 -25.01 22.10 -1.74
C LYS A 398 -23.85 21.48 -2.52
N ILE A 399 -23.06 22.33 -3.18
CA ILE A 399 -21.87 21.94 -3.93
C ILE A 399 -20.90 21.21 -3.00
N ILE A 400 -20.38 20.07 -3.44
CA ILE A 400 -19.39 19.30 -2.69
C ILE A 400 -18.06 20.07 -2.75
N PRO A 401 -17.45 20.45 -1.62
CA PRO A 401 -16.23 21.27 -1.61
C PRO A 401 -15.13 20.66 -2.47
N ALA A 402 -14.99 19.33 -2.49
CA ALA A 402 -14.00 18.63 -3.29
C ALA A 402 -14.09 18.90 -4.81
N CYS A 403 -15.26 19.31 -5.30
CA CYS A 403 -15.47 19.71 -6.70
C CYS A 403 -15.01 21.13 -7.03
N LEU A 404 -14.66 21.93 -6.02
CA LEU A 404 -14.21 23.30 -6.20
C LEU A 404 -12.67 23.36 -6.27
N PRO A 405 -12.12 24.24 -7.12
CA PRO A 405 -10.68 24.47 -7.16
C PRO A 405 -10.21 25.11 -5.86
N THR A 406 -8.95 24.89 -5.50
CA THR A 406 -8.30 25.57 -4.39
C THR A 406 -8.33 27.09 -4.64
N PRO A 407 -8.61 27.93 -3.63
CA PRO A 407 -8.59 29.39 -3.79
C PRO A 407 -7.27 29.89 -4.38
N ASN A 408 -7.35 30.83 -5.34
CA ASN A 408 -6.18 31.40 -6.01
C ASN A 408 -5.29 32.16 -5.01
N PRO A 409 -4.01 31.75 -4.81
CA PRO A 409 -3.07 32.42 -3.90
C PRO A 409 -2.81 33.90 -4.21
N SER A 410 -2.98 34.32 -5.46
CA SER A 410 -2.75 35.69 -5.91
C SER A 410 -3.95 36.62 -5.65
N SER A 411 -5.08 36.08 -5.17
CA SER A 411 -6.28 36.87 -4.87
C SER A 411 -6.07 37.70 -3.59
N PRO A 412 -6.49 38.97 -3.55
CA PRO A 412 -6.35 39.81 -2.33
C PRO A 412 -7.07 39.20 -1.11
N ASN A 413 -8.17 38.47 -1.34
CA ASN A 413 -8.94 37.77 -0.31
C ASN A 413 -8.52 36.30 -0.13
N PHE A 414 -7.31 35.90 -0.54
CA PHE A 414 -6.88 34.49 -0.48
C PHE A 414 -6.98 33.93 0.93
N ALA A 415 -6.44 34.62 1.94
CA ALA A 415 -6.39 34.10 3.31
C ALA A 415 -7.78 33.76 3.87
N SER A 416 -8.76 34.64 3.69
CA SER A 416 -10.14 34.40 4.15
C SER A 416 -10.83 33.28 3.36
N ARG A 417 -10.66 33.26 2.04
CA ARG A 417 -11.22 32.20 1.17
C ARG A 417 -10.61 30.84 1.46
N PHE A 418 -9.29 30.78 1.67
CA PHE A 418 -8.58 29.56 2.03
C PHE A 418 -9.09 28.99 3.35
N ARG A 419 -9.23 29.83 4.40
CA ARG A 419 -9.80 29.38 5.69
C ARG A 419 -11.22 28.84 5.54
N ALA A 420 -12.07 29.55 4.80
CA ALA A 420 -13.43 29.11 4.54
C ALA A 420 -13.48 27.77 3.77
N ASP A 421 -12.55 27.56 2.83
CA ASP A 421 -12.41 26.33 2.08
C ASP A 421 -11.94 25.16 2.97
N ILE A 422 -10.98 25.39 3.88
CA ILE A 422 -10.55 24.38 4.87
C ILE A 422 -11.72 23.97 5.77
N VAL A 423 -12.50 24.92 6.30
CA VAL A 423 -13.68 24.62 7.12
C VAL A 423 -14.64 23.72 6.35
N GLN A 424 -14.94 24.05 5.09
CA GLN A 424 -15.84 23.27 4.26
C GLN A 424 -15.31 21.85 4.00
N LEU A 425 -14.03 21.71 3.66
CA LEU A 425 -13.39 20.41 3.44
C LEU A 425 -13.41 19.52 4.69
N VAL A 426 -13.05 20.08 5.85
CA VAL A 426 -13.01 19.33 7.11
C VAL A 426 -14.41 18.91 7.52
N GLU A 427 -15.40 19.81 7.45
CA GLU A 427 -16.78 19.50 7.80
C GLU A 427 -17.41 18.46 6.86
N SER A 428 -17.05 18.47 5.57
CA SER A 428 -17.60 17.52 4.61
C SER A 428 -16.90 16.16 4.66
N ASN A 429 -15.56 16.16 4.76
CA ASN A 429 -14.75 14.98 4.48
C ASN A 429 -13.95 14.46 5.68
N ASN A 430 -13.61 15.32 6.66
CA ASN A 430 -12.70 14.96 7.75
C ASN A 430 -13.33 14.85 9.14
N ILE A 431 -14.66 14.98 9.23
CA ILE A 431 -15.44 14.61 10.42
C ILE A 431 -15.83 13.13 10.32
N HIS A 432 -15.46 12.36 11.35
CA HIS A 432 -15.75 10.94 11.43
C HIS A 432 -17.25 10.68 11.57
N LYS A 433 -17.78 9.83 10.69
CA LYS A 433 -19.14 9.30 10.75
C LYS A 433 -19.05 7.80 10.92
N HIS A 434 -19.78 7.26 11.90
CA HIS A 434 -19.78 5.82 12.11
C HIS A 434 -20.32 5.09 10.88
N SER A 435 -19.64 4.00 10.53
CA SER A 435 -20.03 3.04 9.50
C SER A 435 -19.74 1.64 10.01
N ASP A 436 -20.15 0.61 9.27
CA ASP A 436 -19.91 -0.79 9.65
C ASP A 436 -18.42 -1.09 9.87
N THR A 437 -17.54 -0.39 9.15
CA THR A 437 -16.08 -0.50 9.32
C THR A 437 -15.59 -0.10 10.71
N CYS A 438 -16.32 0.78 11.42
CA CYS A 438 -16.00 1.18 12.79
C CYS A 438 -16.08 0.01 13.76
N TYR A 439 -16.94 -0.95 13.48
CA TYR A 439 -17.27 -2.06 14.36
C TYR A 439 -16.88 -3.41 13.76
N LYS A 440 -16.01 -3.42 12.75
CA LYS A 440 -15.53 -4.63 12.06
C LYS A 440 -15.01 -5.72 13.02
N TYR A 441 -14.40 -5.33 14.13
CA TYR A 441 -13.83 -6.25 15.12
C TYR A 441 -14.71 -6.45 16.35
N TRP A 442 -15.85 -5.76 16.41
CA TRP A 442 -16.79 -5.93 17.50
C TRP A 442 -17.59 -7.22 17.28
N ASN A 443 -17.68 -8.03 18.33
CA ASN A 443 -18.45 -9.26 18.33
C ASN A 443 -19.39 -9.24 19.54
N SER A 444 -20.70 -9.17 19.27
CA SER A 444 -21.75 -9.18 20.30
C SER A 444 -21.68 -10.40 21.22
N ASN A 445 -21.19 -11.53 20.72
CA ASN A 445 -21.17 -12.81 21.44
C ASN A 445 -20.01 -12.90 22.44
N ARG A 446 -19.04 -11.97 22.40
CA ARG A 446 -17.91 -11.95 23.33
C ARG A 446 -18.15 -11.04 24.56
N GLY A 447 -19.29 -10.35 24.61
CA GLY A 447 -19.57 -9.36 25.66
C GLY A 447 -18.71 -8.09 25.56
N ASP A 448 -17.97 -7.91 24.46
CA ASP A 448 -17.07 -6.77 24.27
C ASP A 448 -17.86 -5.47 24.13
N LYS A 449 -17.38 -4.41 24.78
CA LYS A 449 -17.93 -3.06 24.61
C LYS A 449 -17.80 -2.65 23.14
N LYS A 450 -18.91 -2.19 22.55
CA LYS A 450 -18.94 -1.66 21.19
C LYS A 450 -18.09 -0.38 21.11
N THR A 451 -16.84 -0.54 20.69
CA THR A 451 -15.85 0.54 20.61
C THR A 451 -15.54 0.82 19.14
N CYS A 452 -15.44 2.10 18.80
CA CYS A 452 -15.05 2.49 17.45
C CYS A 452 -13.58 2.15 17.23
N ARG A 453 -13.27 1.42 16.16
CA ARG A 453 -11.91 1.12 15.73
C ARG A 453 -11.04 2.38 15.57
N MET A 454 -11.62 3.50 15.14
CA MET A 454 -10.93 4.79 14.99
C MET A 454 -10.84 5.59 16.30
N ARG A 455 -11.28 5.01 17.42
CA ARG A 455 -11.27 5.60 18.77
C ARG A 455 -12.06 6.90 18.88
N MET A 456 -13.19 6.98 18.18
CA MET A 456 -14.15 8.08 18.26
C MET A 456 -15.29 7.77 19.24
N PRO A 457 -15.84 8.77 19.96
CA PRO A 457 -15.36 10.15 20.05
C PRO A 457 -14.04 10.26 20.81
N ARG A 458 -13.17 11.19 20.40
CA ARG A 458 -11.90 11.46 21.10
C ARG A 458 -12.11 12.37 22.30
N LYS A 459 -11.22 12.29 23.28
CA LYS A 459 -11.25 13.16 24.47
C LYS A 459 -10.99 14.62 24.06
N LEU A 460 -11.81 15.54 24.57
CA LEU A 460 -11.58 16.98 24.41
C LEU A 460 -10.39 17.44 25.25
N VAL A 461 -9.62 18.38 24.70
CA VAL A 461 -8.41 18.91 25.31
C VAL A 461 -8.38 20.41 25.07
N SER A 462 -8.39 21.21 26.14
CA SER A 462 -8.51 22.67 26.04
C SER A 462 -7.24 23.35 25.51
N ASN A 463 -6.06 22.83 25.84
CA ASN A 463 -4.76 23.33 25.41
C ASN A 463 -3.81 22.17 25.14
N SER A 464 -2.92 22.32 24.16
CA SER A 464 -1.91 21.30 23.91
C SER A 464 -0.93 21.20 25.07
N THR A 465 -0.56 19.98 25.46
CA THR A 465 0.39 19.73 26.55
C THR A 465 1.33 18.59 26.21
N ILE A 466 2.54 18.66 26.79
CA ILE A 466 3.55 17.61 26.72
C ILE A 466 3.90 17.24 28.16
N ASP A 467 3.60 16.01 28.55
CA ASP A 467 3.93 15.51 29.89
C ASP A 467 5.45 15.27 30.00
N PRO A 468 6.17 15.95 30.91
CA PRO A 468 7.60 15.80 31.04
C PRO A 468 8.05 14.43 31.56
N ALA A 469 7.22 13.75 32.36
CA ALA A 469 7.57 12.46 32.94
C ALA A 469 7.41 11.33 31.92
N THR A 470 6.34 11.37 31.13
CA THR A 470 5.99 10.28 30.20
C THR A 470 6.34 10.59 28.74
N GLY A 471 6.51 11.87 28.39
CA GLY A 471 6.64 12.33 27.01
C GLY A 471 5.33 12.28 26.22
N ASN A 472 4.18 12.04 26.86
CA ASN A 472 2.90 11.97 26.18
C ASN A 472 2.48 13.36 25.66
N ILE A 473 2.09 13.41 24.39
CA ILE A 473 1.63 14.63 23.73
C ILE A 473 0.11 14.58 23.62
N CYS A 474 -0.56 15.59 24.17
CA CYS A 474 -1.99 15.82 24.01
C CYS A 474 -2.17 17.10 23.21
N MET A 475 -2.67 17.01 21.98
CA MET A 475 -3.00 18.18 21.17
C MET A 475 -4.33 18.81 21.62
N ARG A 476 -4.45 20.13 21.49
CA ARG A 476 -5.71 20.86 21.65
C ARG A 476 -6.77 20.30 20.71
N ARG A 477 -7.97 20.11 21.24
CA ARG A 477 -9.12 19.53 20.53
C ARG A 477 -10.42 20.05 21.12
N SER A 478 -11.13 20.88 20.34
CA SER A 478 -12.49 21.34 20.67
C SER A 478 -13.61 20.48 20.07
N ASP A 479 -13.31 19.66 19.05
CA ASP A 479 -14.27 18.75 18.41
C ASP A 479 -13.81 17.29 18.53
N PRO A 480 -14.63 16.38 19.10
CA PRO A 480 -14.21 15.00 19.35
C PRO A 480 -14.29 14.10 18.10
N TRP A 481 -14.80 14.58 16.98
CA TRP A 481 -15.07 13.81 15.75
C TRP A 481 -14.15 14.17 14.59
N ILE A 482 -13.42 15.27 14.67
CA ILE A 482 -12.46 15.68 13.63
C ILE A 482 -11.25 14.72 13.63
N ASN A 483 -10.94 14.19 12.45
CA ASN A 483 -9.66 13.52 12.21
C ASN A 483 -8.54 14.56 12.07
N ASN A 484 -7.31 14.15 12.39
CA ASN A 484 -6.17 15.04 12.34
C ASN A 484 -5.88 15.42 10.88
N PHE A 485 -5.64 16.70 10.63
CA PHE A 485 -5.34 17.18 9.28
C PHE A 485 -4.21 18.21 9.29
N ASN A 486 -3.62 18.42 8.12
CA ASN A 486 -2.76 19.56 7.83
C ASN A 486 -3.51 20.45 6.82
N GLU A 487 -3.53 21.76 7.06
CA GLU A 487 -4.34 22.71 6.27
C GLU A 487 -3.95 22.73 4.79
N TYR A 488 -2.65 22.62 4.47
CA TYR A 488 -2.20 22.64 3.07
C TYR A 488 -2.43 21.29 2.40
N LEU A 489 -2.15 20.18 3.09
CA LEU A 489 -2.29 18.83 2.51
C LEU A 489 -3.75 18.44 2.29
N ILE A 490 -4.68 18.85 3.16
CA ILE A 490 -6.11 18.60 2.95
C ILE A 490 -6.64 19.41 1.76
N ALA A 491 -6.15 20.64 1.58
CA ALA A 491 -6.47 21.47 0.42
C ALA A 491 -5.95 20.86 -0.88
N ALA A 492 -4.75 20.27 -0.88
CA ALA A 492 -4.20 19.58 -2.05
C ALA A 492 -4.96 18.28 -2.39
N CYS A 493 -5.32 17.48 -1.39
CA CYS A 493 -6.05 16.23 -1.60
C CYS A 493 -7.54 16.42 -1.91
N ARG A 494 -8.13 17.54 -1.46
CA ARG A 494 -9.57 17.83 -1.50
C ARG A 494 -10.45 16.77 -0.82
N SER A 495 -9.89 15.93 0.05
CA SER A 495 -10.57 14.78 0.67
C SER A 495 -10.11 14.56 2.11
N ASN A 496 -10.62 13.50 2.73
CA ASN A 496 -10.17 13.08 4.06
C ASN A 496 -8.68 12.74 4.08
N MET A 497 -8.02 13.07 5.19
CA MET A 497 -6.63 12.71 5.46
C MET A 497 -6.46 12.37 6.93
N ASP A 498 -5.33 11.77 7.29
CA ASP A 498 -4.95 11.56 8.69
C ASP A 498 -3.46 11.85 8.83
N ILE A 499 -3.09 12.70 9.77
CA ILE A 499 -1.70 13.00 10.12
C ILE A 499 -1.47 12.77 11.61
N LYS A 500 -0.38 12.06 11.94
CA LYS A 500 -0.01 11.78 13.32
C LYS A 500 1.47 11.96 13.51
N PHE A 501 1.83 12.63 14.59
CA PHE A 501 3.19 12.67 15.04
C PHE A 501 3.52 11.38 15.80
N ILE A 502 4.67 10.79 15.48
CA ILE A 502 5.16 9.54 16.03
C ILE A 502 6.29 9.90 16.97
N TRP A 503 6.00 9.82 18.28
CA TRP A 503 6.90 10.35 19.29
C TRP A 503 7.55 9.27 20.16
N SER A 504 6.81 8.21 20.50
CA SER A 504 7.31 7.15 21.37
C SER A 504 7.76 5.92 20.59
N GLY A 505 8.72 5.17 21.15
CA GLY A 505 9.13 3.87 20.59
C GLY A 505 7.98 2.87 20.50
N SER A 506 7.00 2.94 21.41
CA SER A 506 5.78 2.13 21.37
C SER A 506 4.87 2.52 20.20
N ASP A 507 4.67 3.82 19.95
CA ASP A 507 3.85 4.31 18.84
C ASP A 507 4.51 4.00 17.51
N ALA A 508 5.82 4.23 17.41
CA ALA A 508 6.59 3.90 16.22
C ALA A 508 6.53 2.39 15.93
N LYS A 509 6.73 1.54 16.94
CA LYS A 509 6.62 0.08 16.78
C LYS A 509 5.21 -0.31 16.33
N ALA A 510 4.17 0.17 17.02
CA ALA A 510 2.78 -0.12 16.68
C ALA A 510 2.44 0.32 15.26
N LEU A 511 2.93 1.48 14.84
CA LEU A 511 2.71 2.00 13.51
C LEU A 511 3.50 1.24 12.44
N VAL A 512 4.75 0.85 12.71
CA VAL A 512 5.53 0.02 11.80
C VAL A 512 4.84 -1.31 11.58
N TYR A 513 4.29 -1.95 12.63
CA TYR A 513 3.44 -3.14 12.49
C TYR A 513 2.16 -2.83 11.72
N TYR A 514 1.51 -1.72 12.00
CA TYR A 514 0.30 -1.30 11.28
C TYR A 514 0.57 -1.13 9.78
N ILE A 515 1.58 -0.35 9.38
CA ILE A 515 1.91 -0.12 7.98
C ILE A 515 2.40 -1.40 7.32
N THR A 516 3.20 -2.18 8.03
CA THR A 516 3.55 -3.53 7.63
C THR A 516 2.32 -4.34 7.28
N ASP A 517 1.31 -4.37 8.16
CA ASP A 517 0.08 -5.14 7.93
C ASP A 517 -0.67 -4.61 6.72
N TYR A 518 -0.68 -3.28 6.49
CA TYR A 518 -1.26 -2.63 5.31
C TYR A 518 -0.52 -2.97 4.01
N VAL A 519 0.80 -3.04 4.07
CA VAL A 519 1.66 -3.47 2.96
C VAL A 519 1.43 -4.95 2.65
N THR A 520 1.32 -5.78 3.70
CA THR A 520 1.21 -7.23 3.61
C THR A 520 -0.21 -7.74 3.77
N LYS A 521 -1.26 -6.94 3.48
CA LYS A 521 -2.64 -7.43 3.49
C LYS A 521 -2.77 -8.56 2.46
N THR A 522 -2.52 -9.78 2.91
CA THR A 522 -2.85 -10.99 2.19
C THR A 522 -4.35 -11.13 2.33
N ASN A 523 -5.08 -11.04 1.22
CA ASN A 523 -6.54 -11.21 1.22
C ASN A 523 -6.99 -12.60 1.70
N LEU A 524 -6.06 -13.56 1.82
CA LEU A 524 -6.33 -14.94 2.21
C LEU A 524 -5.92 -15.20 3.66
N SER A 525 -6.82 -15.82 4.42
CA SER A 525 -6.47 -16.35 5.72
C SER A 525 -5.53 -17.56 5.60
N PHE A 526 -4.93 -17.96 6.71
CA PHE A 526 -4.13 -19.19 6.78
C PHE A 526 -4.95 -20.41 6.32
N HIS A 527 -6.20 -20.52 6.77
CA HIS A 527 -7.10 -21.61 6.41
C HIS A 527 -7.42 -21.61 4.90
N ASP A 528 -7.72 -20.44 4.34
CA ASP A 528 -8.04 -20.31 2.90
C ASP A 528 -6.85 -20.72 2.04
N THR A 529 -5.64 -20.25 2.41
CA THR A 529 -4.39 -20.61 1.72
C THR A 529 -4.21 -22.13 1.65
N PHE A 530 -4.39 -22.82 2.77
CA PHE A 530 -4.23 -24.27 2.83
C PHE A 530 -5.32 -25.03 2.09
N SER A 531 -6.58 -24.56 2.17
CA SER A 531 -7.69 -25.17 1.42
C SER A 531 -7.47 -25.08 -0.10
N LEU A 532 -6.91 -23.97 -0.59
CA LEU A 532 -6.59 -23.76 -2.00
C LEU A 532 -5.40 -24.60 -2.46
N VAL A 533 -4.39 -24.75 -1.60
CA VAL A 533 -3.27 -25.68 -1.83
C VAL A 533 -3.79 -27.12 -1.87
N GLN A 534 -4.71 -27.51 -0.98
CA GLN A 534 -5.32 -28.84 -0.97
C GLN A 534 -6.07 -29.11 -2.27
N LYS A 535 -6.93 -28.17 -2.71
CA LYS A 535 -7.63 -28.25 -4.01
C LYS A 535 -6.66 -28.42 -5.18
N SER A 536 -5.52 -27.73 -5.13
CA SER A 536 -4.48 -27.80 -6.17
C SER A 536 -3.80 -29.16 -6.21
N ILE A 537 -3.51 -29.77 -5.05
CA ILE A 537 -2.95 -31.13 -4.96
C ILE A 537 -3.94 -32.17 -5.48
N THR A 538 -5.19 -32.17 -4.98
CA THR A 538 -6.22 -33.13 -5.42
C THR A 538 -6.44 -33.07 -6.93
N SER A 539 -6.50 -31.86 -7.50
CA SER A 539 -6.68 -31.70 -8.95
C SER A 539 -5.50 -32.25 -9.77
N LEU A 540 -4.27 -32.17 -9.25
CA LEU A 540 -3.09 -32.75 -9.90
C LEU A 540 -3.00 -34.27 -9.74
N GLN A 541 -3.43 -34.81 -8.60
CA GLN A 541 -3.50 -36.26 -8.39
C GLN A 541 -4.44 -36.93 -9.42
N ASN A 542 -5.58 -36.30 -9.71
CA ASN A 542 -6.51 -36.79 -10.73
C ASN A 542 -5.89 -36.77 -12.15
N LEU A 543 -5.02 -35.81 -12.45
CA LEU A 543 -4.32 -35.71 -13.74
C LEU A 543 -3.10 -36.64 -13.82
N ARG A 544 -2.44 -36.94 -12.70
CA ARG A 544 -1.28 -37.85 -12.63
C ARG A 544 -1.61 -39.26 -13.12
N ASN A 545 -2.87 -39.66 -13.03
CA ASN A 545 -3.34 -40.95 -13.56
C ASN A 545 -3.27 -41.06 -15.09
N GLN A 546 -2.87 -40.01 -15.82
CA GLN A 546 -2.87 -39.96 -17.29
C GLN A 546 -1.48 -39.77 -17.95
N THR A 547 -0.39 -39.45 -17.21
CA THR A 547 0.95 -39.21 -17.82
C THR A 547 2.11 -39.62 -16.91
N ASN A 548 2.90 -40.63 -17.33
CA ASN A 548 3.86 -41.32 -16.45
C ASN A 548 5.37 -40.97 -16.61
N ASN A 549 5.78 -40.05 -17.50
CA ASN A 549 7.21 -39.84 -17.80
C ASN A 549 7.84 -38.53 -17.25
N GLU A 550 7.17 -37.78 -16.38
CA GLU A 550 7.71 -36.49 -15.88
C GLU A 550 8.61 -36.67 -14.65
N SER A 551 9.74 -35.94 -14.62
CA SER A 551 10.69 -35.93 -13.50
C SER A 551 10.06 -35.33 -12.23
N ALA A 552 10.63 -35.66 -11.08
CA ALA A 552 10.16 -35.10 -9.80
C ALA A 552 10.25 -33.58 -9.75
N ILE A 553 11.29 -33.01 -10.37
CA ILE A 553 11.50 -31.57 -10.49
C ILE A 553 10.33 -30.94 -11.28
N GLU A 554 9.98 -31.53 -12.42
CA GLU A 554 8.92 -30.98 -13.28
C GLU A 554 7.54 -31.10 -12.63
N LYS A 555 7.25 -32.24 -12.00
CA LYS A 555 6.01 -32.46 -11.24
C LYS A 555 5.88 -31.45 -10.09
N SER A 556 6.95 -31.21 -9.35
CA SER A 556 6.96 -30.25 -8.24
C SER A 556 6.86 -28.80 -8.74
N ARG A 557 7.52 -28.46 -9.85
CA ARG A 557 7.41 -27.14 -10.49
C ARG A 557 5.96 -26.83 -10.88
N LYS A 558 5.28 -27.77 -11.54
CA LYS A 558 3.86 -27.66 -11.91
C LYS A 558 2.96 -27.54 -10.70
N LEU A 559 3.23 -28.29 -9.62
CA LEU A 559 2.47 -28.20 -8.38
C LEU A 559 2.61 -26.80 -7.75
N VAL A 560 3.82 -26.31 -7.58
CA VAL A 560 4.09 -24.99 -6.98
C VAL A 560 3.41 -23.89 -7.81
N LEU A 561 3.55 -23.93 -9.15
CA LEU A 561 2.94 -22.97 -10.05
C LEU A 561 1.39 -23.02 -9.97
N ARG A 562 0.80 -24.21 -9.91
CA ARG A 562 -0.66 -24.37 -9.78
C ARG A 562 -1.17 -23.82 -8.46
N CYS A 563 -0.50 -24.14 -7.35
CA CYS A 563 -0.82 -23.58 -6.04
C CYS A 563 -0.72 -22.05 -6.05
N TYR A 564 0.35 -21.49 -6.63
CA TYR A 564 0.49 -20.05 -6.77
C TYR A 564 -0.66 -19.43 -7.57
N ASN A 565 -0.97 -19.96 -8.76
CA ASN A 565 -2.04 -19.44 -9.60
C ASN A 565 -3.42 -19.52 -8.93
N MET A 566 -3.67 -20.58 -8.14
CA MET A 566 -4.91 -20.72 -7.36
C MET A 566 -4.99 -19.69 -6.22
N LEU A 567 -3.87 -19.34 -5.59
CA LEU A 567 -3.83 -18.29 -4.58
C LEU A 567 -4.00 -16.91 -5.22
N ALA A 568 -3.34 -16.66 -6.34
CA ALA A 568 -3.44 -15.42 -7.09
C ALA A 568 -4.86 -15.18 -7.64
N SER A 569 -5.60 -16.24 -8.00
CA SER A 569 -6.97 -16.12 -8.52
C SER A 569 -7.99 -15.59 -7.51
N GLN A 570 -7.67 -15.62 -6.21
CA GLN A 570 -8.53 -15.07 -5.15
C GLN A 570 -8.22 -13.60 -4.86
N GLN A 571 -7.24 -13.01 -5.55
CA GLN A 571 -6.88 -11.61 -5.35
C GLN A 571 -7.74 -10.71 -6.23
N GLU A 572 -8.60 -9.91 -5.60
CA GLU A 572 -9.33 -8.83 -6.26
C GLU A 572 -8.45 -7.58 -6.36
N LEU A 573 -8.43 -6.95 -7.54
CA LEU A 573 -7.70 -5.72 -7.85
C LEU A 573 -8.63 -4.76 -8.60
N SER A 574 -8.60 -3.46 -8.27
CA SER A 574 -9.37 -2.46 -9.03
C SER A 574 -8.73 -2.20 -10.39
N GLY A 575 -9.54 -1.71 -11.34
CA GLY A 575 -9.05 -1.29 -12.65
C GLY A 575 -7.95 -0.23 -12.54
N VAL A 576 -8.09 0.74 -11.62
CA VAL A 576 -7.10 1.79 -11.37
C VAL A 576 -5.77 1.20 -10.88
N GLN A 577 -5.83 0.22 -9.98
CA GLN A 577 -4.62 -0.44 -9.48
C GLN A 577 -3.93 -1.27 -10.58
N VAL A 578 -4.70 -2.01 -11.38
CA VAL A 578 -4.21 -2.76 -12.54
C VAL A 578 -3.56 -1.82 -13.55
N ALA A 579 -4.22 -0.70 -13.86
CA ALA A 579 -3.69 0.32 -14.75
C ALA A 579 -2.37 0.92 -14.25
N SER A 580 -2.26 1.23 -12.95
CA SER A 580 -1.02 1.71 -12.34
C SER A 580 0.15 0.76 -12.58
N TYR A 581 -0.07 -0.54 -12.34
CA TYR A 581 0.94 -1.57 -12.59
C TYR A 581 1.32 -1.69 -14.08
N LEU A 582 0.34 -1.71 -14.99
CA LEU A 582 0.60 -1.80 -16.43
C LEU A 582 1.39 -0.60 -16.93
N MET A 583 1.01 0.60 -16.47
CA MET A 583 1.65 1.87 -16.81
C MET A 583 2.98 2.11 -16.10
N ASN A 584 3.36 1.24 -15.17
CA ASN A 584 4.57 1.38 -14.36
C ASN A 584 4.58 2.67 -13.52
N TRP A 585 3.41 3.04 -13.00
CA TRP A 585 3.29 4.02 -11.94
C TRP A 585 3.39 3.27 -10.61
N ASP A 586 4.49 3.53 -9.88
CA ASP A 586 4.95 2.75 -8.74
C ASP A 586 3.86 2.45 -7.69
N ASP A 587 3.98 1.31 -7.02
CA ASP A 587 3.13 0.91 -5.88
C ASP A 587 3.64 1.44 -4.53
N HIS A 588 4.73 2.21 -4.57
CA HIS A 588 5.36 2.86 -3.43
C HIS A 588 6.18 4.07 -3.89
N TYR A 589 6.42 5.01 -2.98
CA TYR A 589 7.22 6.21 -3.21
C TYR A 589 8.28 6.29 -2.13
N THR A 590 9.53 6.60 -2.46
CA THR A 590 10.58 6.69 -1.43
C THR A 590 11.75 7.53 -1.92
N THR A 591 12.44 8.19 -0.98
CA THR A 591 13.67 8.95 -1.28
C THR A 591 14.89 8.06 -1.44
N HIS A 592 14.83 6.78 -1.06
CA HIS A 592 16.02 5.92 -0.97
C HIS A 592 15.99 4.79 -1.99
N ARG A 593 17.19 4.37 -2.41
CA ARG A 593 17.40 3.15 -3.20
C ARG A 593 17.78 1.99 -2.27
N PHE A 594 17.24 0.82 -2.54
CA PHE A 594 17.45 -0.37 -1.73
C PHE A 594 18.15 -1.45 -2.54
N GLN A 595 19.19 -2.04 -1.95
CA GLN A 595 19.88 -3.18 -2.54
C GLN A 595 19.80 -4.37 -1.59
N GLY A 596 19.43 -5.54 -2.12
CA GLY A 596 19.45 -6.78 -1.36
C GLY A 596 20.89 -7.24 -1.13
N LEU A 597 21.26 -7.49 0.11
CA LEU A 597 22.54 -8.10 0.47
C LEU A 597 22.36 -9.62 0.64
N PHE A 598 23.14 -10.41 -0.10
CA PHE A 598 23.12 -11.88 -0.01
C PHE A 598 23.95 -12.34 1.19
N LEU A 599 23.44 -12.10 2.39
CA LEU A 599 24.18 -12.20 3.64
C LEU A 599 24.80 -13.59 3.87
N ILE A 600 24.04 -14.66 3.59
CA ILE A 600 24.52 -16.04 3.73
C ILE A 600 25.66 -16.36 2.74
N GLN A 601 25.52 -15.94 1.49
CA GLN A 601 26.57 -16.14 0.49
C GLN A 601 27.82 -15.32 0.81
N THR A 602 27.62 -14.10 1.31
CA THR A 602 28.70 -13.20 1.74
C THR A 602 29.43 -13.80 2.94
N GLU A 603 28.71 -14.28 3.95
CA GLU A 603 29.26 -14.96 5.13
C GLU A 603 30.06 -16.21 4.72
N ARG A 604 29.49 -17.07 3.86
CA ARG A 604 30.19 -18.25 3.34
C ARG A 604 31.47 -17.88 2.61
N PHE A 605 31.43 -16.87 1.75
CA PHE A 605 32.61 -16.37 1.04
C PHE A 605 33.69 -15.87 2.02
N LEU A 606 33.30 -15.03 2.99
CA LEU A 606 34.22 -14.52 4.01
C LEU A 606 34.82 -15.65 4.86
N GLN A 607 34.03 -16.67 5.19
CA GLN A 607 34.48 -17.82 5.97
C GLN A 607 35.46 -18.70 5.18
N THR A 608 35.22 -18.88 3.87
CA THR A 608 36.18 -19.53 2.97
C THR A 608 37.50 -18.75 2.90
N GLN A 609 37.44 -17.43 2.68
CA GLN A 609 38.64 -16.57 2.64
C GLN A 609 39.41 -16.61 3.96
N LEU A 610 38.72 -16.51 5.10
CA LEU A 610 39.36 -16.56 6.42
C LEU A 610 40.09 -17.90 6.65
N ASN A 611 39.51 -19.01 6.17
CA ASN A 611 40.14 -20.32 6.28
C ASN A 611 41.38 -20.42 5.38
N GLU A 612 41.32 -19.91 4.15
CA GLU A 612 42.46 -19.86 3.23
C GLU A 612 43.62 -19.03 3.82
N THR A 613 43.34 -17.84 4.37
CA THR A 613 44.36 -16.99 5.02
C THR A 613 44.98 -17.68 6.24
N ARG A 614 44.17 -18.37 7.06
CA ARG A 614 44.67 -19.13 8.22
C ARG A 614 45.60 -20.27 7.81
N VAL A 615 45.31 -20.94 6.69
CA VAL A 615 46.17 -22.00 6.15
C VAL A 615 47.48 -21.42 5.63
N GLN A 616 47.45 -20.28 4.94
CA GLN A 616 48.65 -19.58 4.48
C GLN A 616 49.53 -19.12 5.66
N GLN A 617 48.96 -18.46 6.68
CA GLN A 617 49.71 -18.03 7.86
C GLN A 617 50.34 -19.20 8.63
N LYS A 618 49.64 -20.33 8.78
CA LYS A 618 50.23 -21.53 9.40
C LYS A 618 51.40 -22.09 8.59
N SER A 619 51.32 -22.01 7.26
CA SER A 619 52.38 -22.45 6.36
C SER A 619 53.60 -21.52 6.41
N GLU A 620 53.38 -20.20 6.51
CA GLU A 620 54.44 -19.20 6.69
C GLU A 620 55.15 -19.31 8.05
N ILE A 621 54.39 -19.53 9.13
CA ILE A 621 54.95 -19.77 10.48
C ILE A 621 55.75 -21.08 10.50
N ALA A 622 55.26 -22.13 9.84
CA ALA A 622 56.01 -23.38 9.70
C ALA A 622 57.32 -23.16 8.92
N ALA A 623 57.29 -22.39 7.83
CA ALA A 623 58.47 -22.04 7.05
C ALA A 623 59.48 -21.18 7.86
N GLN A 624 59.03 -20.25 8.71
CA GLN A 624 59.91 -19.46 9.58
C GLN A 624 60.48 -20.27 10.76
N GLY A 625 59.74 -21.25 11.28
CA GLY A 625 60.20 -22.15 12.34
C GLY A 625 61.31 -23.12 11.90
N GLU A 626 61.41 -23.42 10.60
CA GLU A 626 62.51 -24.21 10.04
C GLU A 626 63.82 -23.41 9.89
N TYR A 627 63.77 -22.08 9.79
CA TYR A 627 64.97 -21.23 9.71
C TYR A 627 65.63 -20.93 11.06
N ILE A 628 65.03 -21.29 12.19
CA ILE A 628 65.59 -21.09 13.55
C ILE A 628 66.31 -22.36 14.06
N ASN A 629 66.28 -23.46 13.30
CA ASN A 629 66.97 -24.72 13.59
C ASN A 629 68.06 -25.08 12.55
N LEU A 630 68.63 -24.07 11.89
CA LEU A 630 69.91 -24.13 11.16
C LEU A 630 70.89 -23.19 11.84
#